data_AF-A0A9J5YJU6-F1
#
_entry.id   AF-A0A9J5YJU6-F1
#
_cell.length_a   1.000
_cell.length_b   1.000
_cell.length_c   1.000
_cell.angle_alpha   90.00
_cell.angle_beta   90.00
_cell.angle_gamma   90.00
#
_symmetry.space_group_name_H-M   'P 1'
#
loop_
_entity.id
_entity.type
_entity.pdbx_description
1 polymer ?
#
loop_
_entity_poly.entity_id
_entity_poly.type
_entity_poly.pdbx_seq_one_letter_code
_entity_poly.pdbx_strand_id
1 'polypeptide(L)'
;MGQLAHFDDRHSYKLESSSLGIIQTALVDAVTPLSTTIDALMARIALCERGQGASEKVMAVKAAIDVLRSDVDQLKSTDMSMIFRMVEIPDVPYMPPATTGDEVRFEEKVDPESEAETDGDILEASLVDTPLADPSATTVPSEVTPSTVTQVQIDAPGTDAQRDGATV
;
A
#
# COMPACT_ATOMS: atom_id res chain seq x y z
N MET A 1 -47.04 20.67 7.82
CA MET A 1 -46.48 20.36 6.48
C MET A 1 -45.03 20.81 6.45
N GLY A 2 -44.09 20.06 7.05
CA GLY A 2 -42.70 20.55 7.20
C GLY A 2 -41.67 19.48 7.53
N GLN A 3 -41.85 18.25 7.05
CA GLN A 3 -40.97 17.12 7.39
C GLN A 3 -40.39 16.36 6.18
N LEU A 4 -40.76 16.69 4.94
CA LEU A 4 -40.29 15.95 3.76
C LEU A 4 -38.91 16.36 3.23
N ALA A 5 -38.36 17.51 3.62
CA ALA A 5 -37.11 18.00 3.02
C ALA A 5 -35.81 17.47 3.68
N HIS A 6 -35.91 16.55 4.66
CA HIS A 6 -34.74 16.17 5.49
C HIS A 6 -34.25 14.73 5.28
N PHE A 7 -34.84 13.95 4.36
CA PHE A 7 -34.56 12.53 4.24
C PHE A 7 -33.47 12.17 3.19
N ASP A 8 -33.23 13.02 2.20
CA ASP A 8 -32.26 12.73 1.13
C ASP A 8 -30.79 12.78 1.60
N ASP A 9 -30.51 13.47 2.70
CA ASP A 9 -29.14 13.63 3.22
C ASP A 9 -28.65 12.37 3.97
N ARG A 10 -29.57 11.49 4.45
CA ARG A 10 -29.17 10.34 5.27
C ARG A 10 -28.56 9.16 4.53
N HIS A 11 -28.85 9.03 3.25
CA HIS A 11 -28.35 7.92 2.46
C HIS A 11 -26.97 8.22 1.83
N SER A 12 -26.63 9.50 1.62
CA SER A 12 -25.36 9.91 1.00
C SER A 12 -24.15 9.58 1.88
N TYR A 13 -24.20 9.89 3.18
CA TYR A 13 -23.05 9.66 4.08
C TYR A 13 -22.73 8.18 4.31
N LYS A 14 -23.71 7.28 4.13
CA LYS A 14 -23.53 5.85 4.41
C LYS A 14 -22.73 5.17 3.30
N LEU A 15 -22.96 5.54 2.04
CA LEU A 15 -22.21 5.03 0.89
C LEU A 15 -20.75 5.48 0.96
N GLU A 16 -20.53 6.74 1.31
CA GLU A 16 -19.18 7.29 1.45
C GLU A 16 -18.40 6.53 2.51
N SER A 17 -18.94 6.37 3.73
CA SER A 17 -18.26 5.61 4.79
C SER A 17 -17.89 4.17 4.40
N SER A 18 -18.75 3.51 3.62
CA SER A 18 -18.52 2.13 3.15
C SER A 18 -17.40 2.07 2.13
N SER A 19 -17.35 3.04 1.21
CA SER A 19 -16.28 3.11 0.20
C SER A 19 -14.91 3.38 0.84
N LEU A 20 -14.86 4.23 1.87
CA LEU A 20 -13.61 4.56 2.57
C LEU A 20 -13.08 3.39 3.38
N GLY A 21 -13.97 2.64 4.04
CA GLY A 21 -13.60 1.44 4.79
C GLY A 21 -12.95 0.36 3.91
N ILE A 22 -13.46 0.17 2.69
CA ILE A 22 -12.90 -0.80 1.73
C ILE A 22 -11.50 -0.37 1.29
N ILE A 23 -11.33 0.90 0.94
CA ILE A 23 -10.02 1.43 0.49
C ILE A 23 -8.99 1.34 1.62
N GLN A 24 -9.38 1.70 2.85
CA GLN A 24 -8.50 1.61 4.02
C GLN A 24 -8.06 0.17 4.29
N THR A 25 -9.01 -0.77 4.25
CA THR A 25 -8.70 -2.19 4.47
C THR A 25 -7.75 -2.71 3.40
N ALA A 26 -8.03 -2.45 2.12
CA ALA A 26 -7.17 -2.86 1.01
C ALA A 26 -5.75 -2.27 1.10
N LEU A 27 -5.63 -1.00 1.54
CA LEU A 27 -4.33 -0.37 1.72
C LEU A 27 -3.54 -1.00 2.87
N VAL A 28 -4.19 -1.29 4.00
CA VAL A 28 -3.55 -1.99 5.14
C VAL A 28 -3.09 -3.40 4.73
N ASP A 29 -3.92 -4.11 3.98
CA ASP A 29 -3.61 -5.46 3.47
C ASP A 29 -2.43 -5.44 2.48
N ALA A 30 -2.26 -4.36 1.71
CA ALA A 30 -1.13 -4.21 0.78
C ALA A 30 0.16 -3.76 1.47
N VAL A 31 0.07 -2.83 2.44
CA VAL A 31 1.25 -2.25 3.11
C VAL A 31 1.87 -3.22 4.12
N THR A 32 1.06 -4.05 4.80
CA THR A 32 1.56 -4.97 5.84
C THR A 32 2.58 -6.01 5.30
N PRO A 33 2.31 -6.70 4.17
CA PRO A 33 3.30 -7.59 3.55
C PRO A 33 4.54 -6.85 3.06
N LEU A 34 4.39 -5.61 2.59
CA LEU A 34 5.51 -4.78 2.13
C LEU A 34 6.47 -4.44 3.28
N SER A 35 5.95 -3.96 4.41
CA SER A 35 6.76 -3.72 5.62
C SER A 35 7.48 -4.98 6.08
N THR A 36 6.79 -6.11 6.10
CA THR A 36 7.38 -7.41 6.48
C THR A 36 8.53 -7.80 5.54
N THR A 37 8.38 -7.57 4.24
CA THR A 37 9.43 -7.85 3.23
C THR A 37 10.64 -6.96 3.41
N ILE A 38 10.44 -5.67 3.71
CA ILE A 38 11.51 -4.71 4.00
C ILE A 38 12.33 -5.16 5.22
N ASP A 39 11.68 -5.56 6.32
CA ASP A 39 12.38 -6.04 7.51
C ASP A 39 13.15 -7.34 7.24
N ALA A 40 12.59 -8.26 6.44
CA ALA A 40 13.29 -9.47 6.02
C ALA A 40 14.52 -9.16 5.14
N LEU A 41 14.43 -8.18 4.23
CA LEU A 41 15.57 -7.73 3.42
C LEU A 41 16.68 -7.11 4.29
N MET A 42 16.31 -6.27 5.27
CA MET A 42 17.26 -5.70 6.24
C MET A 42 18.01 -6.79 7.01
N ALA A 43 17.30 -7.82 7.48
CA ALA A 43 17.93 -8.96 8.16
C ALA A 43 18.90 -9.72 7.26
N ARG A 44 18.55 -9.94 5.98
CA ARG A 44 19.45 -10.58 5.00
C ARG A 44 20.69 -9.75 4.70
N ILE A 45 20.55 -8.43 4.62
CA ILE A 45 21.68 -7.51 4.42
C ILE A 45 22.62 -7.55 5.62
N ALA A 46 22.09 -7.49 6.84
CA ALA A 46 22.90 -7.62 8.05
C ALA A 46 23.66 -8.95 8.10
N LEU A 47 23.05 -10.04 7.61
CA LEU A 47 23.73 -11.33 7.48
C LEU A 47 24.86 -11.30 6.43
N CYS A 48 24.63 -10.65 5.28
CA CYS A 48 25.66 -10.48 4.24
C CYS A 48 26.84 -9.62 4.72
N GLU A 49 26.58 -8.51 5.43
CA GLU A 49 27.60 -7.63 6.01
C GLU A 49 28.54 -8.40 6.94
N ARG A 50 28.02 -9.38 7.70
CA ARG A 50 28.82 -10.20 8.62
C ARG A 50 29.78 -11.15 7.91
N GLY A 51 29.41 -11.66 6.73
CA GLY A 51 30.18 -12.69 6.02
C GLY A 51 31.20 -12.14 5.02
N GLN A 52 30.88 -11.01 4.38
CA GLN A 52 31.67 -10.47 3.27
C GLN A 52 32.26 -9.07 3.55
N GLY A 53 31.95 -8.49 4.71
CA GLY A 53 32.28 -7.10 5.02
C GLY A 53 31.35 -6.11 4.32
N ALA A 54 31.48 -4.83 4.66
CA ALA A 54 30.71 -3.76 4.06
C ALA A 54 31.22 -3.47 2.63
N SER A 55 30.62 -4.11 1.63
CA SER A 55 30.86 -3.75 0.22
C SER A 55 30.02 -2.53 -0.17
N GLU A 56 30.54 -1.72 -1.10
CA GLU A 56 29.83 -0.54 -1.62
C GLU A 56 28.42 -0.86 -2.13
N LYS A 57 28.26 -2.03 -2.76
CA LYS A 57 26.96 -2.52 -3.25
C LYS A 57 25.98 -2.77 -2.11
N VAL A 58 26.43 -3.38 -1.02
CA VAL A 58 25.58 -3.66 0.15
C VAL A 58 25.17 -2.35 0.85
N MET A 59 26.07 -1.39 0.95
CA MET A 59 25.75 -0.05 1.48
C MET A 59 24.74 0.69 0.59
N ALA A 60 24.90 0.62 -0.74
CA ALA A 60 23.96 1.25 -1.67
C ALA A 60 22.56 0.64 -1.57
N VAL A 61 22.46 -0.70 -1.50
CA VAL A 61 21.17 -1.39 -1.33
C VAL A 61 20.53 -1.03 0.02
N LYS A 62 21.31 -0.97 1.09
CA LYS A 62 20.84 -0.55 2.42
C LYS A 62 20.26 0.86 2.42
N ALA A 63 20.97 1.82 1.82
CA ALA A 63 20.47 3.18 1.70
C ALA A 63 19.16 3.26 0.89
N ALA A 64 19.03 2.47 -0.18
CA ALA A 64 17.79 2.41 -0.94
C ALA A 64 16.62 1.81 -0.12
N ILE A 65 16.89 0.83 0.72
CA ILE A 65 15.89 0.24 1.62
C ILE A 65 15.50 1.22 2.73
N ASP A 66 16.44 2.00 3.26
CA ASP A 66 16.14 3.04 4.24
C ASP A 66 15.18 4.10 3.67
N VAL A 67 15.39 4.52 2.41
CA VAL A 67 14.45 5.39 1.67
C VAL A 67 13.09 4.72 1.53
N LEU A 68 13.05 3.47 1.05
CA LEU A 68 11.80 2.73 0.87
C LEU A 68 11.02 2.57 2.18
N ARG A 69 11.72 2.30 3.29
CA ARG A 69 11.13 2.21 4.62
C ARG A 69 10.50 3.55 5.02
N SER A 70 11.21 4.65 4.79
CA SER A 70 10.67 5.98 5.05
C SER A 70 9.43 6.28 4.20
N ASP A 71 9.40 5.86 2.93
CA ASP A 71 8.23 6.05 2.06
C ASP A 71 7.03 5.22 2.52
N VAL A 72 7.27 3.98 2.95
CA VAL A 72 6.22 3.11 3.51
C VAL A 72 5.69 3.66 4.83
N ASP A 73 6.57 4.14 5.70
CA ASP A 73 6.19 4.80 6.95
C ASP A 73 5.40 6.08 6.67
N GLN A 74 5.81 6.87 5.67
CA GLN A 74 5.06 8.03 5.19
C GLN A 74 3.72 7.63 4.59
N LEU A 75 3.61 6.54 3.84
CA LEU A 75 2.33 6.06 3.31
C LEU A 75 1.38 5.63 4.43
N LYS A 76 1.94 5.08 5.52
CA LYS A 76 1.19 4.66 6.70
C LYS A 76 0.82 5.83 7.62
N SER A 77 1.66 6.87 7.68
CA SER A 77 1.46 8.06 8.52
C SER A 77 0.78 9.22 7.81
N THR A 78 0.84 9.28 6.47
CA THR A 78 0.04 10.19 5.64
C THR A 78 -1.37 9.76 5.87
N ASP A 79 -1.90 10.44 6.88
CA ASP A 79 -3.13 10.13 7.52
C ASP A 79 -4.17 9.93 6.43
N MET A 80 -4.82 8.77 6.43
CA MET A 80 -5.98 8.56 5.58
C MET A 80 -6.99 9.71 5.80
N SER A 81 -6.98 10.36 6.98
CA SER A 81 -7.64 11.64 7.26
C SER A 81 -7.33 12.78 6.28
N MET A 82 -6.11 12.92 5.77
CA MET A 82 -5.73 14.08 4.94
C MET A 82 -6.33 13.97 3.53
N ILE A 83 -6.44 12.76 2.99
CA ILE A 83 -7.16 12.49 1.73
C ILE A 83 -8.66 12.87 1.88
N PHE A 84 -9.23 12.68 3.08
CA PHE A 84 -10.62 13.08 3.35
C PHE A 84 -10.80 14.55 3.72
N ARG A 85 -9.74 15.23 4.19
CA ARG A 85 -9.83 16.63 4.63
C ARG A 85 -9.97 17.65 3.48
N MET A 86 -9.79 17.24 2.23
CA MET A 86 -9.99 18.13 1.06
C MET A 86 -11.39 18.05 0.43
N VAL A 87 -12.26 17.14 0.90
CA VAL A 87 -13.69 17.09 0.53
C VAL A 87 -14.55 17.64 1.68
N GLU A 88 -14.00 18.55 2.49
CA GLU A 88 -14.84 19.40 3.32
C GLU A 88 -15.46 20.45 2.38
N ILE A 89 -16.70 20.20 1.96
CA ILE A 89 -17.50 21.15 1.20
C ILE A 89 -17.43 22.48 1.98
N PRO A 90 -16.90 23.57 1.40
CA PRO A 90 -16.83 24.84 2.10
C PRO A 90 -18.24 25.19 2.56
N ASP A 91 -18.41 25.39 3.87
CA ASP A 91 -19.67 25.77 4.51
C ASP A 91 -20.31 26.90 3.71
N VAL A 92 -21.23 26.54 2.83
CA VAL A 92 -21.87 27.49 1.93
C VAL A 92 -22.73 28.34 2.86
N PRO A 93 -22.47 29.64 3.04
CA PRO A 93 -23.18 30.43 4.02
C PRO A 93 -24.67 30.30 3.75
N TYR A 94 -25.37 29.67 4.70
CA TYR A 94 -26.81 29.47 4.69
C TYR A 94 -27.50 30.79 4.35
N MET A 95 -27.97 30.94 3.10
CA MET A 95 -28.84 32.05 2.73
C MET A 95 -30.25 31.73 3.22
N PRO A 96 -30.83 32.51 4.15
CA PRO A 96 -32.18 32.27 4.59
C PRO A 96 -33.15 32.40 3.40
N PRO A 97 -34.08 31.43 3.22
CA PRO A 97 -35.02 31.47 2.12
C PRO A 97 -35.91 32.71 2.27
N ALA A 98 -35.96 33.54 1.22
CA ALA A 98 -36.85 34.68 1.15
C ALA A 98 -38.31 34.17 1.19
N THR A 99 -38.93 34.29 2.35
CA THR A 99 -40.35 34.00 2.59
C THR A 99 -41.19 34.95 1.74
N THR A 100 -41.65 34.49 0.57
CA THR A 100 -42.78 35.10 -0.13
C THR A 100 -43.96 34.17 0.14
N GLY A 101 -44.84 34.61 1.05
CA GLY A 101 -45.98 33.83 1.49
C GLY A 101 -46.94 33.59 0.34
N ASP A 102 -47.37 32.34 0.21
CA ASP A 102 -48.70 32.05 -0.29
C ASP A 102 -49.24 30.77 0.38
N GLU A 103 -50.43 30.91 0.92
CA GLU A 103 -51.08 30.00 1.85
C GLU A 103 -52.09 29.16 1.07
N VAL A 104 -51.73 27.94 0.67
CA VAL A 104 -52.68 27.02 0.04
C VAL A 104 -52.68 25.67 0.74
N ARG A 105 -53.78 25.45 1.46
CA ARG A 105 -54.17 24.26 2.20
C ARG A 105 -54.64 23.17 1.22
N PHE A 106 -53.97 22.02 1.19
CA PHE A 106 -54.54 20.78 0.65
C PHE A 106 -54.23 19.58 1.56
N GLU A 107 -55.31 18.96 2.05
CA GLU A 107 -55.32 17.57 2.47
C GLU A 107 -55.32 16.71 1.21
N GLU A 108 -54.39 15.75 1.09
CA GLU A 108 -54.67 14.56 0.29
C GLU A 108 -53.93 13.35 0.86
N LYS A 109 -54.73 12.39 1.33
CA LYS A 109 -54.34 11.03 1.71
C LYS A 109 -54.03 10.26 0.44
N VAL A 110 -52.84 9.70 0.32
CA VAL A 110 -52.67 8.42 -0.40
C VAL A 110 -51.57 7.61 0.30
N ASP A 111 -52.00 6.44 0.75
CA ASP A 111 -51.24 5.31 1.27
C ASP A 111 -50.50 4.61 0.12
N PRO A 112 -49.21 4.26 0.26
CA PRO A 112 -48.63 3.22 -0.56
C PRO A 112 -48.02 2.09 0.29
N GLU A 113 -48.76 0.98 0.39
CA GLU A 113 -48.15 -0.35 0.47
C GLU A 113 -47.24 -0.54 -0.74
N SER A 114 -45.94 -0.77 -0.50
CA SER A 114 -45.06 -1.32 -1.53
C SER A 114 -44.09 -2.31 -0.90
N GLU A 115 -44.51 -3.57 -0.92
CA GLU A 115 -43.64 -4.73 -0.78
C GLU A 115 -42.93 -4.96 -2.11
N ALA A 116 -41.59 -4.93 -2.10
CA ALA A 116 -40.77 -5.36 -3.23
C ALA A 116 -39.61 -6.19 -2.69
N GLU A 117 -39.89 -7.48 -2.45
CA GLU A 117 -38.85 -8.51 -2.43
C GLU A 117 -38.15 -8.50 -3.79
N THR A 118 -36.85 -8.21 -3.79
CA THR A 118 -36.01 -8.43 -4.97
C THR A 118 -35.15 -9.65 -4.68
N ASP A 119 -35.49 -10.71 -5.39
CA ASP A 119 -34.85 -12.02 -5.41
C ASP A 119 -33.36 -11.89 -5.73
N GLY A 120 -32.53 -12.51 -4.89
CA GLY A 120 -31.08 -12.42 -4.97
C GLY A 120 -30.55 -13.39 -6.00
N ASP A 121 -30.12 -12.87 -7.16
CA ASP A 121 -29.35 -13.62 -8.14
C ASP A 121 -28.05 -14.13 -7.52
N ILE A 122 -28.03 -15.44 -7.32
CA ILE A 122 -26.91 -16.23 -6.80
C ILE A 122 -25.87 -16.31 -7.93
N LEU A 123 -24.80 -15.50 -7.85
CA LEU A 123 -23.64 -15.66 -8.71
C LEU A 123 -22.89 -16.94 -8.33
N GLU A 124 -23.27 -18.06 -8.96
CA GLU A 124 -22.45 -19.28 -8.99
C GLU A 124 -21.15 -18.99 -9.74
N ALA A 125 -20.08 -18.74 -9.00
CA ALA A 125 -18.73 -18.74 -9.52
C ALA A 125 -18.34 -20.19 -9.86
N SER A 126 -18.37 -20.50 -11.16
CA SER A 126 -17.72 -21.67 -11.75
C SER A 126 -16.23 -21.66 -11.38
N LEU A 127 -15.86 -22.46 -10.38
CA LEU A 127 -14.48 -22.85 -10.12
C LEU A 127 -14.08 -23.84 -11.22
N VAL A 128 -13.41 -23.34 -12.25
CA VAL A 128 -12.63 -24.19 -13.16
C VAL A 128 -11.46 -24.75 -12.35
N ASP A 129 -11.60 -26.04 -12.05
CA ASP A 129 -10.57 -26.90 -11.47
C ASP A 129 -9.36 -26.88 -12.41
N THR A 130 -8.31 -26.16 -12.01
CA THR A 130 -7.06 -26.10 -12.75
C THR A 130 -6.22 -27.28 -12.27
N PRO A 131 -5.91 -28.27 -13.12
CA PRO A 131 -5.16 -29.43 -12.69
C PRO A 131 -3.77 -29.01 -12.22
N LEU A 132 -3.46 -29.42 -10.99
CA LEU A 132 -2.16 -29.34 -10.35
C LEU A 132 -1.14 -30.08 -11.24
N ALA A 133 -0.40 -29.33 -12.05
CA ALA A 133 0.73 -29.86 -12.78
C ALA A 133 1.80 -30.28 -11.77
N ASP A 134 1.96 -31.59 -11.65
CA ASP A 134 3.02 -32.26 -10.91
C ASP A 134 4.39 -31.74 -11.41
N PRO A 135 5.19 -31.04 -10.59
CA PRO A 135 6.54 -30.66 -10.98
C PRO A 135 7.41 -31.91 -10.97
N SER A 136 7.33 -32.68 -12.06
CA SER A 136 8.27 -33.74 -12.38
C SER A 136 9.68 -33.17 -12.28
N ALA A 137 10.42 -33.70 -11.30
CA ALA A 137 11.81 -33.40 -11.02
C ALA A 137 12.66 -33.64 -12.28
N THR A 138 12.86 -32.59 -13.06
CA THR A 138 13.92 -32.57 -14.08
C THR A 138 15.18 -32.08 -13.39
N THR A 139 15.97 -33.03 -12.92
CA THR A 139 17.38 -32.84 -12.60
C THR A 139 18.06 -32.31 -13.86
N VAL A 140 18.23 -30.99 -13.95
CA VAL A 140 19.12 -30.36 -14.92
C VAL A 140 20.53 -30.50 -14.35
N PRO A 141 21.45 -31.20 -15.04
CA PRO A 141 22.86 -31.10 -14.68
C PRO A 141 23.31 -29.69 -15.05
N SER A 142 23.57 -28.85 -14.04
CA SER A 142 24.35 -27.63 -14.26
C SER A 142 25.76 -28.04 -14.64
N GLU A 143 26.00 -28.14 -15.95
CA GLU A 143 27.33 -28.11 -16.52
C GLU A 143 27.95 -26.77 -16.15
N VAL A 144 28.76 -26.80 -15.09
CA VAL A 144 29.60 -25.68 -14.69
C VAL A 144 30.64 -25.51 -15.80
N THR A 145 30.39 -24.58 -16.71
CA THR A 145 31.45 -24.00 -17.52
C THR A 145 32.28 -23.13 -16.56
N PRO A 146 33.55 -23.48 -16.26
CA PRO A 146 34.38 -22.62 -15.43
C PRO A 146 34.62 -21.33 -16.21
N SER A 147 33.95 -20.25 -15.78
CA SER A 147 34.30 -18.90 -16.20
C SER A 147 35.80 -18.72 -15.98
N THR A 148 36.52 -18.55 -17.08
CA THR A 148 37.93 -18.20 -17.10
C THR A 148 38.10 -16.90 -16.32
N VAL A 149 38.49 -17.03 -15.05
CA VAL A 149 39.06 -15.95 -14.25
C VAL A 149 40.35 -15.56 -14.95
N THR A 150 40.27 -14.54 -15.79
CA THR A 150 41.45 -13.76 -16.17
C THR A 150 41.84 -12.99 -14.92
N GLN A 151 42.71 -13.60 -14.13
CA GLN A 151 43.31 -13.00 -12.96
C GLN A 151 44.21 -11.86 -13.44
N VAL A 152 43.70 -10.63 -13.40
CA VAL A 152 44.53 -9.44 -13.53
C VAL A 152 45.35 -9.35 -12.26
N GLN A 153 46.58 -9.82 -12.35
CA GLN A 153 47.60 -9.70 -11.31
C GLN A 153 48.02 -8.23 -11.24
N ILE A 154 47.35 -7.46 -10.37
CA ILE A 154 47.81 -6.13 -9.98
C ILE A 154 48.87 -6.33 -8.91
N ASP A 155 50.12 -6.45 -9.36
CA ASP A 155 51.30 -6.23 -8.52
C ASP A 155 51.27 -4.78 -8.04
N ALA A 156 50.85 -4.58 -6.79
CA ALA A 156 51.13 -3.34 -6.08
C ALA A 156 52.55 -3.47 -5.50
N PRO A 157 53.51 -2.60 -5.87
CA PRO A 157 54.84 -2.62 -5.29
C PRO A 157 54.75 -2.25 -3.81
N GLY A 158 55.17 -3.18 -2.94
CA GLY A 158 55.30 -2.95 -1.51
C GLY A 158 56.21 -1.76 -1.24
N THR A 159 55.69 -0.75 -0.57
CA THR A 159 56.50 0.36 -0.07
C THR A 159 57.10 -0.08 1.26
N ASP A 160 58.33 -0.55 1.19
CA ASP A 160 59.14 -0.91 2.35
C ASP A 160 59.53 0.38 3.09
N ALA A 161 58.82 0.71 4.16
CA ALA A 161 59.18 1.82 5.03
C ALA A 161 60.13 1.31 6.13
N GLN A 162 61.41 1.21 5.77
CA GLN A 162 62.51 1.04 6.71
C GLN A 162 62.57 2.23 7.67
N ARG A 163 62.23 2.02 8.93
CA ARG A 163 62.47 2.99 10.01
C ARG A 163 63.71 2.55 10.79
N ASP A 164 64.86 2.92 10.26
CA ASP A 164 66.09 2.97 11.03
C ASP A 164 66.16 4.33 11.74
N GLY A 165 66.48 4.33 13.02
CA GLY A 165 66.37 5.51 13.87
C GLY A 165 66.76 5.25 15.30
N ALA A 166 67.98 4.76 15.49
CA ALA A 166 68.70 4.89 16.75
C ALA A 166 69.03 6.36 17.00
N THR A 167 68.77 6.87 18.21
CA THR A 167 69.46 8.06 18.73
C THR A 167 69.56 7.97 20.25
N VAL A 168 70.82 7.72 20.67
CA VAL A 168 71.56 8.08 21.91
C VAL A 168 70.81 8.07 23.25
#